data_AF-A0A5J6FLJ8-F1
#
_entry.id   AF-A0A5J6FLJ8-F1
#
_cell.length_a   1.000
_cell.length_b   1.000
_cell.length_c   1.000
_cell.angle_alpha   90.00
_cell.angle_beta   90.00
_cell.angle_gamma   90.00
#
_symmetry.space_group_name_H-M   'P 1'
#
loop_
_entity.id
_entity.type
_entity.pdbx_description
1 polymer ?
#
loop_
_entity_poly.entity_id
_entity_poly.type
_entity_poly.pdbx_seq_one_letter_code
_entity_poly.pdbx_strand_id
1 'polypeptide(L)' 'MSDTYLDASGDQWFWDAENEGYYVNDGHYTRPLDEIRRQYGPLQVRDAAGQWIPEPGYDEENLIRRIIREELERRFGRLK' A
#
# COMPACT_ATOMS: atom_id res chain seq x y z
N MET A 1 12.27 7.70 4.29
CA MET A 1 11.10 7.03 3.69
C MET A 1 11.55 6.50 2.34
N SER A 2 11.08 5.32 1.93
CA SER A 2 11.51 4.69 0.67
C SER A 2 10.89 5.44 -0.50
N ASP A 3 11.70 6.03 -1.38
CA ASP A 3 11.24 6.71 -2.60
C ASP A 3 10.80 5.71 -3.69
N THR A 4 10.82 4.42 -3.37
CA THR A 4 10.44 3.33 -4.26
C THR A 4 9.48 2.37 -3.57
N TYR A 5 8.44 1.98 -4.30
CA TYR A 5 7.47 0.98 -3.88
C TYR A 5 7.42 -0.16 -4.91
N LEU A 6 7.05 -1.36 -4.46
CA LEU A 6 6.75 -2.49 -5.33
C LEU A 6 5.29 -2.87 -5.14
N ASP A 7 4.55 -3.00 -6.24
CA ASP A 7 3.15 -3.40 -6.18
C ASP A 7 2.95 -4.92 -6.30
N ALA A 8 1.71 -5.36 -6.17
CA ALA A 8 1.34 -6.78 -6.24
C ALA A 8 1.56 -7.42 -7.64
N SER A 9 1.66 -6.60 -8.70
CA SER A 9 2.00 -7.05 -10.06
C SER A 9 3.52 -7.23 -10.25
N GLY A 10 4.33 -6.74 -9.33
CA GLY A 10 5.79 -6.75 -9.42
C GLY A 10 6.37 -5.51 -10.12
N ASP A 11 5.55 -4.48 -10.37
CA ASP A 11 6.02 -3.22 -10.92
C ASP A 11 6.59 -2.33 -9.81
N GLN A 12 7.72 -1.69 -10.12
CA GLN A 12 8.39 -0.75 -9.22
C GLN A 12 7.94 0.67 -9.54
N TRP A 13 7.46 1.35 -8.51
CA TRP A 13 7.01 2.73 -8.52
C TRP A 13 8.07 3.63 -7.91
N PHE A 14 8.46 4.68 -8.62
CA PHE A 14 9.50 5.62 -8.22
C PHE A 14 8.89 7.00 -8.00
N TRP A 15 9.30 7.69 -6.93
CA TRP A 15 8.89 9.07 -6.69
C TRP A 15 9.52 10.03 -7.69
N ASP A 16 8.69 10.89 -8.27
CA ASP A 16 9.08 12.03 -9.09
C ASP A 16 8.69 13.32 -8.36
N ALA A 17 9.72 14.07 -7.96
CA ALA A 17 9.56 15.32 -7.23
C ALA A 17 9.03 16.46 -8.12
N GLU A 18 9.22 16.42 -9.44
CA GLU A 18 8.76 17.49 -10.34
C GLU A 18 7.25 17.45 -10.53
N ASN A 19 6.69 16.26 -10.60
CA ASN A 19 5.26 16.02 -10.81
C ASN A 19 4.52 15.57 -9.54
N GLU A 20 5.18 15.63 -8.39
CA GLU A 20 4.68 15.25 -7.06
C GLU A 20 3.89 13.92 -7.06
N GLY A 21 4.46 12.88 -7.67
CA GLY A 21 3.78 11.58 -7.77
C GLY A 21 4.72 10.43 -8.10
N TYR A 22 4.16 9.23 -8.23
CA TYR A 22 4.92 8.01 -8.50
C TYR A 22 4.70 7.51 -9.94
N TYR A 23 5.74 6.98 -10.56
CA TYR A 23 5.71 6.41 -11.91
C TYR A 23 6.35 5.02 -11.96
N VAL A 24 5.96 4.19 -12.92
CA VAL A 24 6.60 2.87 -13.23
C VAL A 24 7.61 3.06 -14.36
N ASN A 25 8.63 2.20 -14.50
CA ASN A 25 9.74 2.21 -15.48
C ASN A 25 9.47 2.83 -16.88
N ASP A 26 8.24 2.78 -17.41
CA ASP A 26 7.86 3.29 -18.75
C ASP A 26 6.89 4.50 -18.69
N GLY A 27 6.72 5.11 -17.53
CA GLY A 27 5.62 6.02 -17.21
C GLY A 27 5.79 7.43 -17.77
N HIS A 28 4.93 7.78 -18.73
CA HIS A 28 4.70 9.17 -19.15
C HIS A 28 3.84 9.98 -18.16
N TYR A 29 3.38 9.36 -17.06
CA TYR A 29 2.44 9.96 -16.11
C TYR A 29 2.77 9.53 -14.69
N THR A 30 2.73 10.48 -13.76
CA THR A 30 2.79 10.22 -12.33
C THR A 30 1.39 9.98 -11.76
N ARG A 31 1.32 9.21 -10.67
CA ARG A 31 0.09 9.00 -9.91
C ARG A 31 0.31 9.23 -8.42
N PRO A 32 -0.68 9.77 -7.69
CA PRO A 32 -0.61 9.86 -6.23
C PRO A 32 -0.52 8.48 -5.57
N LEU A 33 0.18 8.39 -4.45
CA LEU A 33 0.38 7.14 -3.70
C LEU A 33 -0.94 6.45 -3.30
N ASP A 34 -1.95 7.24 -2.92
CA ASP A 34 -3.25 6.72 -2.52
C ASP A 34 -4.00 6.06 -3.69
N GLU A 35 -3.83 6.55 -4.92
CA GLU A 35 -4.43 5.91 -6.10
C GLU A 35 -3.77 4.57 -6.40
N ILE A 36 -2.44 4.50 -6.24
CA ILE A 36 -1.66 3.28 -6.44
C ILE A 36 -2.09 2.24 -5.40
N ARG A 37 -2.15 2.61 -4.10
CA ARG A 37 -2.64 1.72 -3.04
C ARG A 37 -4.08 1.26 -3.27
N ARG A 38 -4.96 2.14 -3.75
CA ARG A 38 -6.35 1.78 -4.06
C ARG A 38 -6.43 0.76 -5.19
N GLN A 39 -5.58 0.88 -6.20
CA GLN A 39 -5.62 0.04 -7.39
C GLN A 39 -4.89 -1.30 -7.19
N TYR A 40 -3.74 -1.29 -6.52
CA TYR A 40 -2.85 -2.44 -6.42
C TYR A 40 -2.78 -3.04 -5.01
N GLY A 41 -3.40 -2.40 -4.02
CA GLY A 41 -3.45 -2.87 -2.63
C GLY A 41 -2.20 -2.50 -1.83
N PRO A 42 -1.82 -3.31 -0.82
CA PRO A 42 -0.61 -3.09 -0.03
C PRO A 42 0.61 -3.06 -0.93
N LEU A 43 1.42 -2.01 -0.80
CA LEU A 43 2.71 -1.92 -1.47
C LEU A 43 3.80 -2.55 -0.60
N GLN A 44 4.92 -2.90 -1.22
CA GLN A 44 6.14 -3.29 -0.53
C GLN A 44 7.15 -2.15 -0.59
N VAL A 45 7.95 -2.01 0.47
CA VAL A 45 9.03 -1.04 0.61
C VAL A 45 10.35 -1.76 0.81
N ARG A 46 11.47 -1.11 0.52
CA ARG A 46 12.78 -1.66 0.89
C ARG A 46 13.06 -1.45 2.37
N ASP A 47 13.44 -2.53 3.03
CA ASP A 47 14.01 -2.46 4.38
C ASP A 47 15.47 -1.97 4.36
N ALA A 48 16.07 -1.83 5.54
CA ALA A 48 17.47 -1.41 5.67
C ALA A 48 18.47 -2.41 5.06
N ALA A 49 18.07 -3.67 4.88
CA ALA A 49 18.85 -4.73 4.24
C ALA A 49 18.63 -4.79 2.71
N GLY A 50 17.77 -3.93 2.16
CA GLY A 50 17.41 -3.90 0.74
C GLY A 50 16.41 -4.98 0.31
N GLN A 51 15.77 -5.67 1.26
CA GLN A 51 14.71 -6.63 1.00
C GLN A 51 13.37 -5.92 0.84
N TRP A 52 12.53 -6.43 -0.06
CA TRP A 52 11.15 -5.97 -0.19
C TRP A 52 10.31 -6.56 0.94
N ILE A 53 9.77 -5.68 1.78
CA ILE A 53 8.88 -6.02 2.89
C ILE A 53 7.54 -5.31 2.72
N PRO A 54 6.43 -5.86 3.22
CA PRO A 54 5.14 -5.15 3.23
C PRO A 54 5.27 -3.75 3.87
N GLU A 55 4.58 -2.77 3.31
CA GLU A 55 4.56 -1.40 3.84
C GLU A 55 4.09 -1.39 5.31
N PRO A 56 4.94 -0.93 6.25
CA PRO A 56 4.56 -0.86 7.65
C PRO A 56 3.39 0.11 7.85
N GLY A 57 2.38 -0.31 8.61
CA GLY A 57 1.19 0.49 8.92
C GLY A 57 -0.03 0.22 8.02
N TYR A 58 0.16 -0.23 6.77
CA TYR A 58 -0.98 -0.63 5.92
C TYR A 58 -1.64 -1.92 6.45
N ASP A 59 -0.83 -2.89 6.89
CA ASP A 59 -1.32 -4.13 7.49
C ASP A 59 -1.87 -3.93 8.90
N GLU A 60 -1.33 -3.00 9.69
CA GLU A 60 -1.86 -2.70 11.03
C GLU A 60 -3.25 -2.08 10.96
N GLU A 61 -3.48 -1.15 10.03
CA GLU A 61 -4.81 -0.55 9.85
C GLU A 61 -5.83 -1.59 9.37
N ASN A 62 -5.44 -2.46 8.43
CA ASN A 62 -6.31 -3.56 7.99
C ASN A 62 -6.53 -4.61 9.08
N LEU A 63 -5.52 -4.91 9.89
CA LEU A 63 -5.63 -5.78 11.05
C LEU A 63 -6.58 -5.21 12.09
N ILE A 64 -6.46 -3.92 12.43
CA ILE A 64 -7.36 -3.24 13.37
C ILE A 64 -8.79 -3.22 12.81
N ARG A 65 -8.98 -2.86 11.54
CA ARG A 65 -10.30 -2.88 10.89
C ARG A 65 -10.91 -4.28 10.90
N ARG A 66 -10.09 -5.32 10.69
CA ARG A 66 -10.52 -6.72 10.76
C ARG A 66 -10.90 -7.12 12.19
N ILE A 67 -10.08 -6.81 13.20
CA ILE A 67 -10.37 -7.09 14.61
C ILE A 67 -11.68 -6.39 15.03
N ILE A 68 -11.84 -5.11 14.66
CA ILE A 68 -13.07 -4.36 14.95
C ILE A 68 -14.27 -5.03 14.29
N ARG A 69 -14.17 -5.41 13.00
CA ARG A 69 -15.26 -6.12 12.31
C ARG A 69 -15.59 -7.44 12.98
N GLU A 70 -14.60 -8.28 13.28
CA GLU A 70 -14.80 -9.57 13.93
C GLU A 70 -15.44 -9.42 15.32
N GLU A 71 -15.03 -8.41 16.11
CA GLU A 71 -15.64 -8.12 17.42
C GLU A 71 -17.06 -7.55 17.31
N LEU A 72 -17.33 -6.71 16.30
CA LEU A 72 -18.69 -6.24 16.02
C LEU A 72 -19.61 -7.38 15.60
N GLU A 73 -19.15 -8.27 14.72
CA GLU A 73 -19.91 -9.46 14.28
C GLU A 73 -20.18 -10.42 15.45
N ARG A 74 -19.21 -10.62 16.35
CA ARG A 74 -19.38 -11.43 17.57
C ARG A 74 -20.45 -10.85 18.51
N ARG A 75 -20.49 -9.53 18.68
CA ARG A 75 -21.38 -8.86 19.63
C ARG A 75 -22.79 -8.60 19.09
N PHE A 76 -22.91 -8.29 17.81
CA PHE A 76 -24.17 -7.83 17.20
C PHE A 76 -24.76 -8.82 16.19
N GLY A 77 -24.09 -9.96 15.96
CA GLY A 77 -24.44 -10.88 14.89
C GLY A 77 -23.93 -10.38 13.54
N ARG A 78 -24.01 -11.25 12.52
CA ARG A 78 -23.49 -10.95 11.17
C ARG A 78 -24.19 -9.71 10.60
N LEU A 79 -23.45 -8.61 10.45
CA LEU A 79 -23.91 -7.41 9.75
C LEU A 79 -24.26 -7.82 8.30
N LYS A 80 -25.56 -7.92 8.00
CA LYS A 80 -26.08 -8.19 6.66
C LYS A 80 -26.14 -6.89 5.85
#